data_AF-J5GCJ7-F1
#
_entry.id   AF-J5GCJ7-F1
#
_cell.length_a   1.000
_cell.length_b   1.000
_cell.length_c   1.000
_cell.angle_alpha   90.00
_cell.angle_beta   90.00
_cell.angle_gamma   90.00
#
_symmetry.space_group_name_H-M   'P 1'
#
loop_
_entity.id
_entity.type
_entity.pdbx_description
1 polymer ?
#
loop_
_entity_poly.entity_id
_entity_poly.type
_entity_poly.pdbx_seq_one_letter_code
_entity_poly.pdbx_strand_id
1 'polypeptide(L)' 'MGLKMGKIVKMIFKIIKYLILNSILGLVVSVLFYVLLGSVNFSIMIFMVFFIGGLVFE' A
#
# COMPACT_ATOMS: atom_id res chain seq x y z
N MET A 1 -26.69 12.81 -18.06
CA MET A 1 -25.28 12.37 -18.18
C MET A 1 -24.44 12.56 -16.90
N GLY A 2 -24.79 13.47 -15.97
CA GLY A 2 -24.00 13.73 -14.74
C GLY A 2 -23.95 12.61 -13.67
N LEU A 3 -24.97 11.75 -13.57
CA LEU A 3 -25.02 10.66 -12.57
C LEU A 3 -23.98 9.54 -12.79
N LYS A 4 -23.51 9.33 -14.04
CA LYS A 4 -22.45 8.35 -14.34
C LYS A 4 -21.08 8.84 -13.88
N MET A 5 -20.82 10.15 -14.02
CA MET A 5 -19.54 10.78 -13.64
C MET A 5 -19.28 10.64 -12.13
N GLY A 6 -20.29 10.89 -11.29
CA GLY A 6 -20.16 10.78 -9.83
C GLY A 6 -19.89 9.35 -9.33
N LYS A 7 -20.37 8.33 -10.04
CA LYS A 7 -20.09 6.92 -9.72
C LYS A 7 -18.64 6.53 -10.04
N ILE A 8 -18.09 7.03 -11.14
CA ILE A 8 -16.70 6.80 -11.54
C ILE A 8 -15.74 7.43 -10.52
N VAL A 9 -16.01 8.68 -10.10
CA VAL A 9 -15.21 9.36 -9.08
C VAL A 9 -15.24 8.61 -7.75
N LYS A 10 -16.40 8.09 -7.32
CA LYS A 10 -16.49 7.25 -6.11
C LYS A 10 -15.67 5.95 -6.23
N MET A 11 -15.66 5.30 -7.39
CA MET A 11 -14.84 4.10 -7.60
C MET A 11 -13.34 4.42 -7.54
N ILE A 12 -12.90 5.47 -8.23
CA ILE A 12 -11.50 5.93 -8.19
C ILE A 12 -11.08 6.26 -6.77
N PHE A 13 -11.92 6.98 -6.02
CA PHE A 13 -11.62 7.33 -4.63
C PHE A 13 -11.50 6.09 -3.73
N LYS A 14 -12.30 5.04 -3.98
CA LYS A 14 -12.21 3.77 -3.26
C LYS A 14 -10.88 3.06 -3.57
N ILE A 15 -10.49 2.98 -4.84
CA ILE A 15 -9.23 2.37 -5.27
C ILE A 15 -8.04 3.10 -4.64
N ILE A 16 -8.02 4.44 -4.70
CA ILE A 16 -6.96 5.25 -4.11
C ILE A 16 -6.89 5.02 -2.59
N LYS A 17 -8.03 4.97 -1.90
CA LYS A 17 -8.07 4.69 -0.46
C LYS A 17 -7.47 3.32 -0.12
N TYR A 18 -7.83 2.29 -0.88
CA TYR A 18 -7.31 0.93 -0.69
C TYR A 18 -5.81 0.87 -0.95
N LEU A 19 -5.34 1.46 -2.06
CA LEU A 19 -3.93 1.51 -2.42
C LEU A 19 -3.08 2.23 -1.38
N ILE A 20 -3.57 3.36 -0.87
CA ILE A 20 -2.91 4.11 0.22
C ILE A 20 -2.86 3.27 1.49
N LEU A 21 -3.95 2.61 1.86
CA LEU A 21 -4.01 1.79 3.07
C LEU A 21 -3.01 0.62 3.00
N ASN A 22 -2.96 -0.07 1.86
CA ASN A 22 -2.05 -1.19 1.63
C ASN A 22 -0.57 -0.73 1.68
N SER A 23 -0.27 0.41 1.06
CA SER A 23 1.06 1.02 1.08
C SER A 23 1.50 1.44 2.50
N ILE A 24 0.59 2.02 3.28
CA ILE A 24 0.85 2.37 4.69
C ILE A 24 1.11 1.12 5.54
N LEU A 25 0.33 0.06 5.35
CA LEU A 25 0.54 -1.21 6.06
C LEU A 25 1.91 -1.82 5.73
N GLY A 26 2.31 -1.83 4.46
CA GLY A 26 3.64 -2.28 4.04
C GLY A 26 4.77 -1.45 4.67
N LEU A 27 4.60 -0.12 4.75
CA LEU A 27 5.54 0.77 5.42
C LEU A 27 5.65 0.49 6.92
N VAL A 28 4.52 0.32 7.61
CA VAL A 28 4.51 0.03 9.06
C VAL A 28 5.24 -1.27 9.37
N VAL A 29 4.97 -2.33 8.59
CA VAL A 29 5.67 -3.63 8.75
C VAL A 29 7.16 -3.47 8.47
N SER A 30 7.55 -2.76 7.41
CA SER A 30 8.95 -2.49 7.09
C SER A 30 9.70 -1.75 8.20
N VAL A 31 9.07 -0.74 8.81
CA VAL A 31 9.66 0.01 9.93
C VAL A 31 9.75 -0.84 11.19
N LEU A 32 8.75 -1.69 11.49
CA LEU A 32 8.84 -2.63 12.59
C LEU A 32 10.02 -3.60 12.41
N PHE A 33 10.20 -4.14 11.21
CA PHE A 33 11.35 -4.99 10.89
C PHE A 33 12.68 -4.23 10.96
N TYR A 34 12.71 -2.95 10.58
CA TYR A 34 13.89 -2.10 10.77
C TYR A 34 14.27 -2.00 12.25
N VAL A 35 13.31 -1.73 13.12
CA VAL A 35 13.54 -1.60 14.57
C VAL A 35 14.00 -2.93 15.17
N LEU A 36 13.46 -4.06 14.69
CA LEU A 36 13.79 -5.39 15.22
C LEU A 36 15.16 -5.90 14.73
N LEU A 37 15.50 -5.72 13.45
CA LEU A 37 16.77 -6.22 12.88
C LEU A 37 17.90 -5.18 12.92
N GLY A 38 17.60 -3.90 13.15
CA GLY A 38 18.58 -2.81 13.15
C GLY A 38 19.21 -2.53 11.78
N SER A 39 18.71 -3.13 10.70
CA SER A 39 19.32 -3.06 9.36
C SER A 39 18.37 -2.45 8.33
N VAL A 40 18.78 -1.30 7.77
CA VAL A 40 18.01 -0.56 6.76
C VAL A 40 17.81 -1.40 5.50
N ASN A 41 18.86 -2.11 5.06
CA ASN A 41 18.82 -2.93 3.84
C ASN A 41 17.74 -4.01 3.92
N PHE A 42 17.58 -4.63 5.08
CA PHE A 42 16.59 -5.69 5.30
C PHE A 42 15.16 -5.12 5.33
N SER A 43 14.99 -3.95 5.95
CA SER A 43 13.72 -3.21 6.00
C SER A 43 13.23 -2.81 4.61
N ILE A 44 14.12 -2.32 3.74
CA ILE A 44 13.79 -1.96 2.35
C ILE A 44 13.43 -3.21 1.55
N MET A 45 14.16 -4.32 1.74
CA MET A 45 13.88 -5.58 1.05
C MET A 45 12.48 -6.09 1.40
N ILE A 46 12.13 -6.11 2.69
CA ILE A 46 10.79 -6.49 3.16
C ILE A 46 9.73 -5.52 2.64
N PHE A 47 10.02 -4.23 2.64
CA PHE A 47 9.11 -3.23 2.08
C PHE A 47 8.79 -3.52 0.62
N MET A 48 9.80 -3.79 -0.22
CA MET A 48 9.60 -4.14 -1.62
C MET A 48 8.77 -5.41 -1.78
N VAL A 49 9.05 -6.46 -1.01
CA VAL A 49 8.29 -7.72 -1.08
C VAL A 49 6.83 -7.50 -0.67
N PHE A 50 6.59 -6.72 0.39
CA PHE A 50 5.23 -6.45 0.86
C PHE A 50 4.48 -5.49 -0.07
N PHE A 51 5.18 -4.52 -0.66
CA PHE A 51 4.61 -3.56 -1.61
C PHE A 51 4.25 -4.23 -2.93
N ILE A 52 5.14 -5.06 -3.49
CA ILE A 52 4.88 -5.84 -4.71
C ILE A 52 3.84 -6.92 -4.42
N GLY A 53 3.96 -7.64 -3.30
CA GLY A 53 3.00 -8.66 -2.89
C GLY A 53 1.60 -8.08 -2.69
N GLY A 54 1.49 -6.95 -1.99
CA GLY A 54 0.23 -6.23 -1.80
C GLY A 54 -0.38 -5.71 -3.11
N LEU A 55 0.43 -5.44 -4.13
CA LEU A 55 -0.03 -4.97 -5.44
C LEU A 55 -0.36 -6.12 -6.41
N VAL A 56 0.17 -7.33 -6.18
CA VAL A 56 -0.02 -8.53 -7.03
C VAL A 56 -1.14 -9.44 -6.50
N PHE A 57 -1.35 -9.47 -5.18
CA PHE A 57 -2.41 -10.28 -4.54
C PHE A 57 -3.73 -9.51 -4.33
N GLU A 58 -3.81 -8.25 -4.75
CA GLU A 58 -5.02 -7.42 -4.78
C GLU A 58 -5.54 -7.25 -6.21
#